data_AF-A0A3R7KAQ9-F1
#
_entry.id   AF-A0A3R7KAQ9-F1
#
_cell.length_a   1.000
_cell.length_b   1.000
_cell.length_c   1.000
_cell.angle_alpha   90.00
_cell.angle_beta   90.00
_cell.angle_gamma   90.00
#
_symmetry.space_group_name_H-M   'P 1'
#
loop_
_entity.id
_entity.type
_entity.pdbx_description
1 polymer ?
#
loop_
_entity_poly.entity_id
_entity_poly.type
_entity_poly.pdbx_seq_one_letter_code
_entity_poly.pdbx_strand_id
1 'polypeptide(L)'
;MRHTLHVLLLLLLCCFTSSFAAAEHRCIFDRISRKHAPPMRAVVRELPSRGRGGTQVLTASVSGWAPIRFKVFSEDMNNPSKYCGAAGEHRPDLEGGVRVCQQQDVLTAEKKSIILDQMLPRAIQLHVDRLHVQPEKRPVIVKNFSAGDTCGNFEIPSSHHTTGVSGADMVLYAAAAPTESFTYAWALGCVELPDGRPVVGVINIGPGSVTYSEFSVRIAAHEIAHTLGFEVEVFEARNMTRTIPEVRGKENVLVVSSPKTLEKTRAHFNCTSAPGMELEDEGGGTTPSSHWKRRNAKDELMAGLPGAGYYT
;
A
#
# COMPACT_ATOMS: atom_id res chain seq x y z
N MET A 1 25.14 -2.02 -53.99
CA MET A 1 25.61 -0.99 -53.04
C MET A 1 24.50 -0.19 -52.35
N ARG A 2 23.29 0.00 -52.94
CA ARG A 2 22.18 0.72 -52.28
C ARG A 2 21.46 -0.09 -51.18
N HIS A 3 21.33 -1.40 -51.33
CA HIS A 3 20.65 -2.27 -50.34
C HIS A 3 21.45 -2.48 -49.06
N THR A 4 22.77 -2.54 -49.14
CA THR A 4 23.68 -2.68 -47.98
C THR A 4 23.63 -1.47 -47.06
N LEU A 5 23.40 -0.26 -47.61
CA LEU A 5 23.31 0.97 -46.84
C LEU A 5 22.01 1.05 -46.01
N HIS A 6 20.90 0.53 -46.54
CA HIS A 6 19.60 0.54 -45.84
C HIS A 6 19.56 -0.49 -44.70
N VAL A 7 20.19 -1.65 -44.89
CA VAL A 7 20.34 -2.67 -43.84
C VAL A 7 21.24 -2.17 -42.70
N LEU A 8 22.32 -1.44 -43.02
CA LEU A 8 23.17 -0.83 -42.00
C LEU A 8 22.45 0.27 -41.20
N LEU A 9 21.60 1.08 -41.86
CA LEU A 9 20.83 2.14 -41.22
C LEU A 9 19.76 1.59 -40.26
N LEU A 10 19.10 0.48 -40.64
CA LEU A 10 18.13 -0.24 -39.80
C LEU A 10 18.80 -0.90 -38.58
N LEU A 11 19.99 -1.49 -38.75
CA LEU A 11 20.76 -2.05 -37.65
C LEU A 11 21.26 -0.97 -36.67
N LEU A 12 21.64 0.21 -37.17
CA LEU A 12 22.01 1.35 -36.32
C LEU A 12 20.82 1.92 -35.56
N LEU A 13 19.63 2.00 -36.17
CA LEU A 13 18.39 2.42 -35.49
C LEU A 13 17.97 1.45 -34.37
N CYS A 14 18.22 0.15 -34.52
CA CYS A 14 17.99 -0.84 -33.45
C CYS A 14 19.05 -0.80 -32.33
N CYS A 15 20.23 -0.24 -32.58
CA CYS A 15 21.30 -0.12 -31.57
C CYS A 15 21.22 1.17 -30.74
N PHE A 16 20.43 2.17 -31.16
CA PHE A 16 20.14 3.37 -30.36
C PHE A 16 18.85 3.26 -29.53
N THR A 17 18.06 2.21 -29.72
CA THR A 17 17.13 1.77 -28.68
C THR A 17 17.92 0.94 -27.68
N SER A 18 18.73 1.62 -26.85
CA SER A 18 18.98 1.10 -25.52
C SER A 18 17.61 0.76 -24.96
N SER A 19 17.33 -0.54 -24.79
CA SER A 19 16.17 -1.00 -24.04
C SER A 19 16.31 -0.39 -22.66
N PHE A 20 15.73 0.80 -22.47
CA PHE A 20 15.38 1.28 -21.17
C PHE A 20 14.31 0.29 -20.71
N ALA A 21 14.75 -0.82 -20.11
CA ALA A 21 13.90 -1.50 -19.16
C ALA A 21 13.56 -0.42 -18.15
N ALA A 22 12.36 0.17 -18.27
CA ALA A 22 11.85 1.07 -17.27
C ALA A 22 11.97 0.30 -15.96
N ALA A 23 12.72 0.86 -15.02
CA ALA A 23 12.96 0.26 -13.72
C ALA A 23 11.60 0.01 -13.07
N GLU A 24 11.12 -1.23 -13.03
CA GLU A 24 9.80 -1.56 -12.47
C GLU A 24 9.81 -1.35 -10.94
N HIS A 25 8.78 -0.70 -10.41
CA HIS A 25 8.58 -0.61 -8.95
C HIS A 25 8.55 -2.01 -8.36
N ARG A 26 9.20 -2.20 -7.22
CA ARG A 26 9.12 -3.41 -6.44
C ARG A 26 8.57 -3.07 -5.08
N CYS A 27 7.37 -3.57 -4.76
CA CYS A 27 6.81 -3.38 -3.43
C CYS A 27 7.77 -3.98 -2.40
N ILE A 28 8.09 -3.18 -1.38
CA ILE A 28 8.98 -3.58 -0.29
C ILE A 28 8.24 -3.77 1.04
N PHE A 29 6.90 -3.78 1.03
CA PHE A 29 6.06 -3.95 2.22
C PHE A 29 6.57 -5.10 3.11
N ASP A 30 6.71 -6.32 2.56
CA ASP A 30 7.13 -7.48 3.36
C ASP A 30 8.53 -7.32 3.96
N ARG A 31 9.43 -6.58 3.28
CA ARG A 31 10.78 -6.31 3.78
C ARG A 31 10.76 -5.39 4.99
N ILE A 32 9.92 -4.35 4.96
CA ILE A 32 9.80 -3.39 6.06
C ILE A 32 8.98 -4.01 7.19
N SER A 33 7.86 -4.66 6.89
CA SER A 33 6.98 -5.30 7.88
C SER A 33 7.74 -6.32 8.75
N ARG A 34 8.60 -7.16 8.16
CA ARG A 34 9.46 -8.10 8.93
C ARG A 34 10.44 -7.45 9.90
N LYS A 35 10.82 -6.19 9.69
CA LYS A 35 11.72 -5.43 10.57
C LYS A 35 10.95 -4.59 11.58
N HIS A 36 9.65 -4.41 11.37
CA HIS A 36 8.78 -3.56 12.16
C HIS A 36 8.16 -4.36 13.32
N ALA A 37 7.82 -3.65 14.40
CA ALA A 37 7.06 -4.23 15.49
C ALA A 37 5.63 -4.55 15.00
N PRO A 38 4.92 -5.51 15.60
CA PRO A 38 3.50 -5.71 15.29
C PRO A 38 2.70 -4.42 15.53
N PRO A 39 1.61 -4.18 14.76
CA PRO A 39 0.76 -3.01 14.95
C PRO A 39 0.34 -2.84 16.41
N MET A 40 0.38 -1.60 16.91
CA MET A 40 -0.06 -1.31 18.27
C MET A 40 -1.57 -1.49 18.40
N ARG A 41 -2.02 -2.00 19.54
CA ARG A 41 -3.46 -2.01 19.86
C ARG A 41 -3.94 -0.64 20.32
N ALA A 42 -4.93 -0.11 19.63
CA ALA A 42 -5.64 1.10 20.01
C ALA A 42 -6.28 0.92 21.39
N VAL A 43 -6.15 1.95 22.24
CA VAL A 43 -6.89 1.99 23.50
C VAL A 43 -8.28 2.53 23.25
N VAL A 44 -9.26 1.67 23.46
CA VAL A 44 -10.67 2.02 23.39
C VAL A 44 -11.12 2.49 24.76
N ARG A 45 -11.37 3.80 24.91
CA ARG A 45 -12.13 4.29 26.08
C ARG A 45 -13.61 4.16 25.76
N GLU A 46 -14.29 3.24 26.42
CA GLU A 46 -15.74 3.11 26.31
C GLU A 46 -16.41 4.39 26.83
N LEU A 47 -17.29 4.98 26.02
CA LEU A 47 -18.18 6.06 26.46
C LEU A 47 -19.61 5.51 26.50
N PRO A 48 -20.43 5.87 27.51
CA PRO A 48 -21.81 5.40 27.60
C PRO A 48 -22.61 5.86 26.37
N SER A 49 -23.16 4.90 25.63
CA SER A 49 -23.98 5.17 24.45
C SER A 49 -25.32 5.81 24.87
N ARG A 50 -25.58 7.06 24.45
CA ARG A 50 -26.92 7.66 24.46
C ARG A 50 -27.59 7.35 23.11
N GLY A 51 -28.66 6.57 23.16
CA GLY A 51 -29.45 6.21 21.98
C GLY A 51 -30.34 7.36 21.48
N ARG A 52 -30.50 7.45 20.16
CA ARG A 52 -31.77 7.83 19.52
C ARG A 52 -31.78 7.52 18.02
N GLY A 53 -32.94 7.06 17.56
CA GLY A 53 -33.21 6.64 16.20
C GLY A 53 -33.61 7.76 15.23
N GLY A 54 -33.77 7.36 13.98
CA GLY A 54 -34.27 8.14 12.87
C GLY A 54 -34.22 7.30 11.59
N THR A 55 -35.38 7.02 11.00
CA THR A 55 -35.57 6.25 9.77
C THR A 55 -35.33 7.16 8.56
N GLN A 56 -34.56 6.73 7.54
CA GLN A 56 -34.80 7.14 6.14
C GLN A 56 -34.03 6.31 5.09
N VAL A 57 -34.82 5.93 4.06
CA VAL A 57 -34.59 5.61 2.62
C VAL A 57 -33.58 4.52 2.21
N LEU A 58 -34.12 3.51 1.51
CA LEU A 58 -33.43 2.38 0.88
C LEU A 58 -32.54 2.81 -0.29
N THR A 59 -31.23 2.80 -0.09
CA THR A 59 -30.35 1.93 -0.89
C THR A 59 -30.18 0.64 -0.10
N ALA A 60 -29.72 -0.45 -0.70
CA ALA A 60 -29.46 -1.71 0.01
C ALA A 60 -28.27 -1.56 0.99
N SER A 61 -28.43 -0.71 1.99
CA SER A 61 -27.57 -0.58 3.15
C SER A 61 -27.79 -1.85 3.97
N VAL A 62 -26.79 -2.73 3.96
CA VAL A 62 -26.65 -3.66 5.08
C VAL A 62 -26.51 -2.78 6.31
N SER A 63 -27.51 -2.78 7.18
CA SER A 63 -27.63 -1.83 8.29
C SER A 63 -26.31 -1.71 9.07
N GLY A 64 -25.75 -0.50 9.14
CA GLY A 64 -24.53 -0.21 9.89
C GLY A 64 -23.21 -0.22 9.08
N TRP A 65 -23.23 -0.54 7.79
CA TRP A 65 -22.07 -0.42 6.89
C TRP A 65 -22.13 0.85 6.06
N ALA A 66 -20.99 1.52 5.87
CA ALA A 66 -20.84 2.73 5.05
C ALA A 66 -19.47 2.75 4.36
N PRO A 67 -19.27 3.55 3.29
CA PRO A 67 -17.96 3.71 2.67
C PRO A 67 -16.89 4.11 3.70
N ILE A 68 -15.69 3.52 3.59
CA ILE A 68 -14.57 3.82 4.48
C ILE A 68 -14.17 5.30 4.41
N ARG A 69 -13.88 5.91 5.56
CA ARG A 69 -13.46 7.31 5.66
C ARG A 69 -11.98 7.42 5.99
N PHE A 70 -11.24 8.13 5.14
CA PHE A 70 -9.81 8.42 5.37
C PHE A 70 -9.62 9.83 5.93
N LYS A 71 -8.63 9.97 6.82
CA LYS A 71 -8.02 11.26 7.16
C LYS A 71 -6.53 11.16 6.85
N VAL A 72 -6.05 12.03 5.96
CA VAL A 72 -4.63 12.05 5.55
C VAL A 72 -3.94 13.24 6.20
N PHE A 73 -2.75 13.03 6.73
CA PHE A 73 -1.90 14.07 7.30
C PHE A 73 -0.52 13.99 6.67
N SER A 74 0.06 15.13 6.28
CA SER A 74 1.29 15.17 5.50
C SER A 74 2.34 16.12 6.09
N GLU A 75 2.44 16.16 7.42
CA GLU A 75 3.35 17.09 8.12
C GLU A 75 4.82 16.87 7.75
N ASP A 76 5.23 15.64 7.47
CA ASP A 76 6.57 15.32 6.98
C ASP A 76 6.92 16.08 5.68
N MET A 77 5.96 16.35 4.78
CA MET A 77 6.19 17.12 3.55
C MET A 77 6.28 18.63 3.79
N ASN A 78 6.05 19.10 5.01
CA ASN A 78 6.23 20.49 5.46
C ASN A 78 7.46 20.66 6.35
N ASN A 79 8.10 19.57 6.76
CA ASN A 79 9.26 19.57 7.66
C ASN A 79 10.56 19.41 6.85
N PRO A 80 11.39 20.47 6.70
CA PRO A 80 12.61 20.41 5.89
C PRO A 80 13.63 19.37 6.35
N SER A 81 13.51 18.83 7.57
CA SER A 81 14.36 17.73 8.07
C SER A 81 13.92 16.33 7.61
N LYS A 82 12.72 16.20 7.03
CA LYS A 82 12.09 14.93 6.66
C LYS A 82 12.09 14.64 5.16
N TYR A 83 12.22 15.68 4.32
CA TYR A 83 12.26 15.54 2.87
C TYR A 83 13.50 16.22 2.26
N CYS A 84 13.86 15.82 1.05
CA CYS A 84 14.97 16.41 0.30
C CYS A 84 14.56 17.76 -0.31
N GLY A 85 15.16 18.85 0.15
CA GLY A 85 15.03 20.19 -0.45
C GLY A 85 16.04 20.43 -1.56
N ALA A 86 17.21 19.78 -1.50
CA ALA A 86 18.25 19.85 -2.52
C ALA A 86 19.02 18.53 -2.66
N ALA A 87 19.66 18.32 -3.81
CA ALA A 87 20.55 17.19 -4.02
C ALA A 87 21.81 17.33 -3.15
N GLY A 88 22.33 16.21 -2.66
CA GLY A 88 23.47 16.13 -1.74
C GLY A 88 23.09 16.25 -0.25
N GLU A 89 21.85 16.64 0.08
CA GLU A 89 21.38 16.65 1.46
C GLU A 89 21.27 15.23 2.03
N HIS A 90 21.37 15.11 3.35
CA HIS A 90 21.13 13.86 4.07
C HIS A 90 19.75 13.93 4.71
N ARG A 91 18.88 12.96 4.40
CA ARG A 91 17.52 12.88 4.94
C ARG A 91 17.18 11.46 5.37
N PRO A 92 16.32 11.29 6.38
CA PRO A 92 15.85 9.96 6.76
C PRO A 92 15.12 9.31 5.58
N ASP A 93 15.26 8.01 5.41
CA ASP A 93 14.44 7.23 4.47
C ASP A 93 13.11 6.77 5.09
N LEU A 94 12.90 7.12 6.35
CA LEU A 94 11.78 6.74 7.22
C LEU A 94 11.69 5.22 7.49
N GLU A 95 12.61 4.41 6.96
CA GLU A 95 12.79 2.98 7.25
C GLU A 95 13.75 2.75 8.45
N GLY A 96 14.29 3.83 9.02
CA GLY A 96 15.29 3.81 10.10
C GLY A 96 16.71 4.14 9.64
N GLY A 97 16.90 4.45 8.35
CA GLY A 97 18.17 4.84 7.75
C GLY A 97 18.23 6.32 7.35
N VAL A 98 19.36 6.70 6.76
CA VAL A 98 19.62 8.02 6.18
C VAL A 98 20.13 7.85 4.76
N ARG A 99 19.68 8.69 3.84
CA ARG A 99 20.08 8.68 2.43
C ARG A 99 20.59 10.04 1.98
N VAL A 100 21.51 9.99 1.02
CA VAL A 100 21.98 11.15 0.27
C VAL A 100 21.00 11.42 -0.85
N CYS A 101 20.31 12.55 -0.78
CA CYS A 101 19.34 13.00 -1.75
C CYS A 101 19.98 13.13 -3.13
N GLN A 102 19.41 12.45 -4.12
CA GLN A 102 19.72 12.66 -5.53
C GLN A 102 18.82 13.76 -6.11
N GLN A 103 19.10 14.19 -7.34
CA GLN A 103 18.29 15.22 -8.00
C GLN A 103 16.82 14.80 -8.14
N GLN A 104 16.56 13.52 -8.41
CA GLN A 104 15.20 12.99 -8.50
C GLN A 104 14.48 12.93 -7.15
N ASP A 105 15.21 12.91 -6.03
CA ASP A 105 14.61 12.82 -4.69
C ASP A 105 14.13 14.18 -4.16
N VAL A 106 14.54 15.27 -4.81
CA VAL A 106 14.10 16.63 -4.42
C VAL A 106 12.58 16.75 -4.55
N LEU A 107 11.92 17.06 -3.43
CA LEU A 107 10.48 17.32 -3.36
C LEU A 107 10.21 18.77 -3.79
N THR A 108 9.95 18.94 -5.08
CA THR A 108 9.52 20.23 -5.62
C THR A 108 8.06 20.52 -5.25
N ALA A 109 7.66 21.79 -5.34
CA ALA A 109 6.26 22.18 -5.14
C ALA A 109 5.31 21.45 -6.10
N GLU A 110 5.74 21.23 -7.34
CA GLU A 110 4.98 20.45 -8.33
C GLU A 110 4.79 19.00 -7.89
N LYS A 111 5.86 18.28 -7.52
CA LYS A 111 5.76 16.89 -7.04
C LYS A 111 4.88 16.78 -5.81
N LYS A 112 5.01 17.73 -4.88
CA LYS A 112 4.15 17.78 -3.68
C LYS A 112 2.68 17.95 -4.05
N SER A 113 2.36 18.84 -4.99
CA SER A 113 0.98 19.01 -5.48
C SER A 113 0.47 17.74 -6.19
N ILE A 114 1.29 17.06 -7.01
CA ILE A 114 0.91 15.78 -7.61
C ILE A 114 0.54 14.75 -6.53
N ILE A 115 1.37 14.62 -5.49
CA ILE A 115 1.11 13.67 -4.41
C ILE A 115 -0.20 13.97 -3.69
N LEU A 116 -0.37 15.21 -3.24
CA LEU A 116 -1.44 15.60 -2.32
C LEU A 116 -2.78 15.86 -3.02
N ASP A 117 -2.75 16.45 -4.22
CA ASP A 117 -3.96 16.91 -4.91
C ASP A 117 -4.47 15.89 -5.93
N GLN A 118 -3.64 14.92 -6.34
CA GLN A 118 -4.02 13.94 -7.36
C GLN A 118 -3.77 12.49 -6.94
N MET A 119 -2.53 12.11 -6.67
CA MET A 119 -2.15 10.71 -6.47
C MET A 119 -2.87 10.09 -5.26
N LEU A 120 -2.75 10.71 -4.07
CA LEU A 120 -3.39 10.19 -2.85
C LEU A 120 -4.92 10.26 -2.91
N PRO A 121 -5.58 11.38 -3.28
CA PRO A 121 -7.03 11.43 -3.36
C PRO A 121 -7.62 10.37 -4.31
N ARG A 122 -7.01 10.17 -5.49
CA ARG A 122 -7.48 9.19 -6.46
C ARG A 122 -7.23 7.75 -6.00
N ALA A 123 -6.09 7.48 -5.37
CA ALA A 123 -5.79 6.17 -4.79
C ALA A 123 -6.74 5.82 -3.64
N ILE A 124 -7.05 6.79 -2.78
CA ILE A 124 -8.03 6.65 -1.69
C ILE A 124 -9.43 6.40 -2.28
N GLN A 125 -9.82 7.13 -3.32
CA GLN A 125 -11.14 6.96 -3.93
C GLN A 125 -11.36 5.53 -4.44
N LEU A 126 -10.33 4.89 -5.00
CA LEU A 126 -10.42 3.49 -5.44
C LEU A 126 -10.82 2.55 -4.29
N HIS A 127 -10.32 2.80 -3.08
CA HIS A 127 -10.68 2.06 -1.86
C HIS A 127 -12.05 2.46 -1.34
N VAL A 128 -12.36 3.76 -1.26
CA VAL A 128 -13.66 4.27 -0.80
C VAL A 128 -14.83 3.72 -1.63
N ASP A 129 -14.66 3.61 -2.95
CA ASP A 129 -15.68 3.09 -3.85
C ASP A 129 -16.00 1.61 -3.63
N ARG A 130 -15.07 0.84 -3.05
CA ARG A 130 -15.13 -0.63 -2.98
C ARG A 130 -15.31 -1.15 -1.56
N LEU A 131 -14.75 -0.45 -0.58
CA LEU A 131 -14.66 -0.91 0.79
C LEU A 131 -15.70 -0.20 1.65
N HIS A 132 -16.68 -0.98 2.09
CA HIS A 132 -17.59 -0.57 3.15
C HIS A 132 -17.07 -1.11 4.48
N VAL A 133 -17.24 -0.32 5.54
CA VAL A 133 -16.86 -0.66 6.91
C VAL A 133 -17.99 -0.33 7.87
N GLN A 134 -17.98 -0.91 9.07
CA GLN A 134 -18.75 -0.38 10.18
C GLN A 134 -18.04 0.88 10.70
N PRO A 135 -18.63 2.08 10.65
CA PRO A 135 -17.90 3.29 10.98
C PRO A 135 -17.35 3.30 12.41
N GLU A 136 -16.07 3.63 12.59
CA GLU A 136 -15.52 3.93 13.92
C GLU A 136 -16.11 5.26 14.40
N LYS A 137 -16.69 5.22 15.60
CA LYS A 137 -17.42 6.32 16.21
C LYS A 137 -16.56 7.11 17.19
N ARG A 138 -15.51 6.49 17.70
CA ARG A 138 -14.58 7.06 18.68
C ARG A 138 -13.40 7.72 17.97
N PRO A 139 -12.76 8.72 18.60
CA PRO A 139 -11.50 9.25 18.09
C PRO A 139 -10.41 8.17 18.07
N VAL A 140 -9.64 8.11 16.97
CA VAL A 140 -8.46 7.26 16.86
C VAL A 140 -7.30 7.97 17.57
N ILE A 141 -6.89 7.43 18.72
CA ILE A 141 -5.74 7.94 19.49
C ILE A 141 -4.50 7.15 19.08
N VAL A 142 -3.49 7.86 18.58
CA VAL A 142 -2.22 7.24 18.16
C VAL A 142 -1.25 7.34 19.33
N LYS A 143 -0.98 6.24 20.03
CA LYS A 143 0.00 6.27 21.13
C LYS A 143 1.41 6.54 20.60
N ASN A 144 2.28 7.02 21.47
CA ASN A 144 3.70 7.12 21.15
C ASN A 144 4.26 5.74 20.86
N PHE A 145 4.95 5.63 19.73
CA PHE A 145 5.66 4.42 19.35
C PHE A 145 6.96 4.31 20.15
N SER A 146 7.47 3.08 20.29
CA SER A 146 8.74 2.84 20.95
C SER A 146 9.91 3.33 20.09
N ALA A 147 11.04 3.65 20.70
CA ALA A 147 12.23 4.05 19.96
C ALA A 147 12.64 2.94 18.97
N GLY A 148 12.93 3.32 17.72
CA GLY A 148 13.28 2.39 16.64
C GLY A 148 12.09 1.81 15.87
N ASP A 149 10.86 2.12 16.26
CA ASP A 149 9.66 1.75 15.52
C ASP A 149 9.50 2.62 14.26
N THR A 150 9.38 1.97 13.09
CA THR A 150 9.20 2.62 11.78
C THR A 150 8.01 3.60 11.73
N CYS A 151 6.88 3.26 12.36
CA CYS A 151 5.72 4.15 12.42
C CYS A 151 6.00 5.41 13.26
N GLY A 152 6.91 5.30 14.24
CA GLY A 152 7.39 6.43 15.04
C GLY A 152 8.31 7.40 14.27
N ASN A 153 8.74 7.06 13.05
CA ASN A 153 9.57 7.96 12.23
C ASN A 153 8.76 9.08 11.56
N PHE A 154 7.44 8.98 11.53
CA PHE A 154 6.55 9.97 10.90
C PHE A 154 6.22 11.11 11.87
N GLU A 155 6.02 12.31 11.33
CA GLU A 155 5.58 13.46 12.09
C GLU A 155 4.09 13.35 12.41
N ILE A 156 3.78 13.05 13.67
CA ILE A 156 2.41 12.89 14.16
C ILE A 156 2.04 14.12 15.01
N PRO A 157 0.98 14.86 14.66
CA PRO A 157 0.51 15.99 15.45
C PRO A 157 0.26 15.62 16.92
N SER A 158 0.72 16.46 17.84
CA SER A 158 0.59 16.23 19.28
C SER A 158 -0.85 16.01 19.76
N SER A 159 -1.83 16.60 19.07
CA SER A 159 -3.26 16.41 19.33
C SER A 159 -3.72 14.97 19.03
N HIS A 160 -3.08 14.27 18.09
CA HIS A 160 -3.44 12.89 17.73
C HIS A 160 -2.99 11.88 18.79
N HIS A 161 -1.97 12.21 19.58
CA HIS A 161 -1.54 11.44 20.74
C HIS A 161 -2.44 11.61 21.97
N THR A 162 -3.29 12.65 21.98
CA THR A 162 -4.10 13.02 23.15
C THR A 162 -5.59 12.97 22.85
N THR A 163 -6.10 13.93 22.08
CA THR A 163 -7.52 14.03 21.71
C THR A 163 -7.90 13.01 20.63
N GLY A 164 -6.95 12.65 19.77
CA GLY A 164 -7.14 11.72 18.68
C GLY A 164 -7.87 12.32 17.48
N VAL A 165 -7.99 11.52 16.41
CA VAL A 165 -8.62 11.91 15.15
C VAL A 165 -10.05 11.38 15.10
N SER A 166 -11.03 12.29 15.04
CA SER A 166 -12.45 11.92 14.93
C SER A 166 -12.91 11.79 13.48
N GLY A 167 -13.92 10.96 13.25
CA GLY A 167 -14.57 10.83 11.94
C GLY A 167 -13.73 10.12 10.88
N ALA A 168 -12.76 9.31 11.31
CA ALA A 168 -11.90 8.50 10.44
C ALA A 168 -12.10 7.01 10.75
N ASP A 169 -12.06 6.20 9.71
CA ASP A 169 -11.95 4.75 9.78
C ASP A 169 -10.52 4.28 9.52
N MET A 170 -9.74 5.10 8.79
CA MET A 170 -8.31 4.96 8.57
C MET A 170 -7.64 6.34 8.65
N VAL A 171 -6.66 6.48 9.53
CA VAL A 171 -5.78 7.66 9.62
C VAL A 171 -4.47 7.32 8.91
N LEU A 172 -4.14 8.08 7.86
CA LEU A 172 -2.97 7.83 7.03
C LEU A 172 -1.98 8.98 7.15
N TYR A 173 -0.77 8.70 7.62
CA TYR A 173 0.32 9.68 7.64
C TYR A 173 1.17 9.54 6.37
N ALA A 174 1.22 10.59 5.56
CA ALA A 174 1.88 10.59 4.27
C ALA A 174 3.18 11.40 4.29
N ALA A 175 4.25 10.81 3.75
CA ALA A 175 5.55 11.45 3.61
C ALA A 175 6.08 11.35 2.17
N ALA A 176 7.13 12.11 1.90
CA ALA A 176 7.85 12.09 0.62
C ALA A 176 9.37 12.17 0.83
N ALA A 177 9.87 11.25 1.65
CA ALA A 177 11.28 11.04 1.92
C ALA A 177 11.96 10.28 0.76
N PRO A 178 13.30 10.39 0.60
CA PRO A 178 14.03 9.66 -0.43
C PRO A 178 13.87 8.14 -0.28
N THR A 179 13.70 7.43 -1.39
CA THR A 179 13.55 5.97 -1.45
C THR A 179 14.71 5.32 -2.19
N GLU A 180 14.80 3.99 -2.14
CA GLU A 180 15.71 3.23 -3.01
C GLU A 180 15.27 3.28 -4.48
N SER A 181 16.21 3.14 -5.42
CA SER A 181 15.98 3.38 -6.87
C SER A 181 14.83 2.60 -7.52
N PHE A 182 14.37 1.49 -6.91
CA PHE A 182 13.26 0.66 -7.40
C PHE A 182 12.03 0.68 -6.50
N THR A 183 12.04 1.50 -5.44
CA THR A 183 10.94 1.65 -4.49
C THR A 183 10.26 2.97 -4.75
N TYR A 184 9.11 2.93 -5.41
CA TYR A 184 8.37 4.13 -5.77
C TYR A 184 7.54 4.64 -4.58
N ALA A 185 7.01 3.73 -3.79
CA ALA A 185 6.38 4.01 -2.52
C ALA A 185 6.50 2.78 -1.60
N TRP A 186 6.20 2.98 -0.33
CA TRP A 186 5.99 1.90 0.63
C TRP A 186 5.00 2.36 1.69
N ALA A 187 4.31 1.42 2.33
CA ALA A 187 3.42 1.72 3.43
C ALA A 187 3.47 0.65 4.53
N LEU A 188 2.90 0.96 5.69
CA LEU A 188 2.73 0.03 6.80
C LEU A 188 1.43 0.31 7.55
N GLY A 189 0.78 -0.74 8.07
CA GLY A 189 -0.20 -0.61 9.13
C GLY A 189 0.50 -0.42 10.48
N CYS A 190 0.06 0.54 11.28
CA CYS A 190 0.73 0.95 12.52
C CYS A 190 -0.11 0.71 13.78
N VAL A 191 -1.43 0.84 13.68
CA VAL A 191 -2.34 0.66 14.82
C VAL A 191 -3.58 -0.09 14.37
N GLU A 192 -3.96 -1.09 15.17
CA GLU A 192 -5.18 -1.88 15.02
C GLU A 192 -6.13 -1.68 16.21
N LEU A 193 -7.43 -1.86 16.00
CA LEU A 193 -8.40 -2.02 17.08
C LEU A 193 -8.26 -3.41 17.75
N PRO A 194 -8.85 -3.63 18.94
CA PRO A 194 -8.78 -4.93 19.62
C PRO A 194 -9.32 -6.13 18.82
N ASP A 195 -10.19 -5.89 17.84
CA ASP A 195 -10.72 -6.89 16.90
C ASP A 195 -9.80 -7.12 15.68
N GLY A 196 -8.60 -6.54 15.69
CA GLY A 196 -7.61 -6.64 14.62
C GLY A 196 -7.96 -5.83 13.37
N ARG A 197 -8.80 -4.79 13.49
CA ARG A 197 -9.09 -3.87 12.39
C ARG A 197 -8.03 -2.77 12.31
N PRO A 198 -7.30 -2.61 11.18
CA PRO A 198 -6.36 -1.50 11.00
C PRO A 198 -7.08 -0.14 11.02
N VAL A 199 -6.51 0.83 11.73
CA VAL A 199 -7.06 2.19 11.88
C VAL A 199 -6.02 3.30 11.71
N VAL A 200 -4.73 2.96 11.76
CA VAL A 200 -3.65 3.91 11.46
C VAL A 200 -2.65 3.22 10.54
N GLY A 201 -2.24 3.92 9.50
CA GLY A 201 -1.14 3.52 8.64
C GLY A 201 -0.24 4.70 8.28
N VAL A 202 0.92 4.37 7.72
CA VAL A 202 1.87 5.32 7.16
C VAL A 202 2.12 4.99 5.70
N ILE A 203 2.42 6.00 4.89
CA ILE A 203 2.84 5.82 3.49
C ILE A 203 3.96 6.81 3.18
N ASN A 204 5.03 6.33 2.56
CA ASN A 204 6.08 7.17 2.00
C ASN A 204 6.09 7.05 0.48
N ILE A 205 6.04 8.17 -0.22
CA ILE A 205 6.08 8.23 -1.69
C ILE A 205 7.40 8.84 -2.14
N GLY A 206 8.23 8.06 -2.83
CA GLY A 206 9.53 8.48 -3.32
C GLY A 206 9.40 9.57 -4.40
N PRO A 207 9.90 10.80 -4.17
CA PRO A 207 9.73 11.92 -5.11
C PRO A 207 10.28 11.67 -6.52
N GLY A 208 11.21 10.74 -6.69
CA GLY A 208 11.80 10.39 -7.99
C GLY A 208 10.85 9.63 -8.93
N SER A 209 9.75 9.08 -8.40
CA SER A 209 8.79 8.25 -9.15
C SER A 209 7.42 8.92 -9.37
N VAL A 210 7.25 10.13 -8.85
CA VAL A 210 5.97 10.86 -8.86
C VAL A 210 5.65 11.36 -10.25
N THR A 211 4.50 10.94 -10.78
CA THR A 211 3.97 11.40 -12.07
C THR A 211 2.45 11.55 -11.98
N TYR A 212 1.84 12.22 -12.97
CA TYR A 212 0.38 12.32 -13.12
C TYR A 212 -0.30 11.03 -13.63
N SER A 213 0.44 9.93 -13.79
CA SER A 213 -0.05 8.73 -14.45
C SER A 213 -1.00 7.89 -13.59
N GLU A 214 -1.87 7.11 -14.23
CA GLU A 214 -2.64 6.06 -13.55
C GLU A 214 -1.74 5.08 -12.82
N PHE A 215 -0.55 4.81 -13.37
CA PHE A 215 0.42 3.92 -12.77
C PHE A 215 0.85 4.39 -11.37
N SER A 216 1.18 5.68 -11.21
CA SER A 216 1.49 6.25 -9.89
C SER A 216 0.29 6.16 -8.94
N VAL A 217 -0.93 6.38 -9.42
CA VAL A 217 -2.17 6.20 -8.63
C VAL A 217 -2.33 4.75 -8.17
N ARG A 218 -2.08 3.76 -9.04
CA ARG A 218 -2.17 2.33 -8.70
C ARG A 218 -1.13 1.90 -7.70
N ILE A 219 0.09 2.44 -7.78
CA ILE A 219 1.11 2.20 -6.75
C ILE A 219 0.65 2.73 -5.40
N ALA A 220 0.18 3.99 -5.31
CA ALA A 220 -0.34 4.49 -4.04
C ALA A 220 -1.51 3.65 -3.52
N ALA A 221 -2.42 3.23 -4.40
CA ALA A 221 -3.55 2.39 -4.00
C ALA A 221 -3.10 1.01 -3.50
N HIS A 222 -2.09 0.40 -4.11
CA HIS A 222 -1.46 -0.83 -3.66
C HIS A 222 -0.88 -0.67 -2.25
N GLU A 223 -0.05 0.34 -2.02
CA GLU A 223 0.54 0.58 -0.71
C GLU A 223 -0.52 0.88 0.36
N ILE A 224 -1.57 1.64 0.02
CA ILE A 224 -2.70 1.87 0.93
C ILE A 224 -3.42 0.55 1.27
N ALA A 225 -3.53 -0.40 0.33
CA ALA A 225 -4.17 -1.69 0.60
C ALA A 225 -3.44 -2.48 1.71
N HIS A 226 -2.11 -2.40 1.75
CA HIS A 226 -1.34 -2.97 2.85
C HIS A 226 -1.69 -2.32 4.19
N THR A 227 -1.82 -1.00 4.26
CA THR A 227 -2.26 -0.31 5.50
C THR A 227 -3.65 -0.75 5.98
N LEU A 228 -4.48 -1.26 5.05
CA LEU A 228 -5.83 -1.75 5.32
C LEU A 228 -5.86 -3.24 5.72
N GLY A 229 -4.70 -3.89 5.86
CA GLY A 229 -4.58 -5.28 6.31
C GLY A 229 -4.51 -6.30 5.17
N PHE A 230 -4.15 -5.89 3.96
CA PHE A 230 -3.74 -6.84 2.91
C PHE A 230 -2.32 -7.34 3.20
N GLU A 231 -2.19 -8.31 4.10
CA GLU A 231 -0.92 -8.90 4.49
C GLU A 231 -1.08 -10.37 4.89
N VAL A 232 -0.06 -11.18 4.64
CA VAL A 232 -0.13 -12.63 4.85
C VAL A 232 -0.38 -12.98 6.31
N GLU A 233 0.21 -12.24 7.24
CA GLU A 233 0.06 -12.42 8.68
C GLU A 233 -1.41 -12.21 9.11
N VAL A 234 -2.12 -11.24 8.52
CA VAL A 234 -3.55 -11.02 8.77
C VAL A 234 -4.38 -12.17 8.19
N PHE A 235 -4.03 -12.66 7.00
CA PHE A 235 -4.74 -13.78 6.40
C PHE A 235 -4.59 -15.04 7.25
N GLU A 236 -3.38 -15.32 7.76
CA GLU A 236 -3.09 -16.46 8.63
C GLU A 236 -3.80 -16.33 9.99
N ALA A 237 -3.69 -15.17 10.65
CA ALA A 237 -4.35 -14.92 11.94
C ALA A 237 -5.88 -15.05 11.86
N ARG A 238 -6.46 -14.81 10.69
CA ARG A 238 -7.90 -14.98 10.41
C ARG A 238 -8.25 -16.35 9.84
N ASN A 239 -7.32 -17.31 9.81
CA ASN A 239 -7.51 -18.65 9.24
C ASN A 239 -8.03 -18.63 7.80
N MET A 240 -7.56 -17.67 6.99
CA MET A 240 -7.96 -17.51 5.60
C MET A 240 -7.05 -18.26 4.62
N THR A 241 -5.91 -18.78 5.08
CA THR A 241 -4.92 -19.42 4.22
C THR A 241 -4.99 -20.95 4.27
N ARG A 242 -4.48 -21.60 3.23
CA ARG A 242 -4.30 -23.05 3.16
C ARG A 242 -3.05 -23.38 2.34
N THR A 243 -2.30 -24.39 2.77
CA THR A 243 -1.19 -24.95 1.99
C THR A 243 -1.68 -26.06 1.07
N ILE A 244 -1.33 -25.96 -0.22
CA ILE A 244 -1.65 -26.93 -1.26
C ILE A 244 -0.34 -27.60 -1.71
N PRO A 245 -0.23 -28.93 -1.62
CA PRO A 245 0.99 -29.62 -2.02
C PRO A 245 1.07 -29.79 -3.54
N GLU A 246 2.27 -30.02 -4.04
CA GLU A 246 2.57 -30.50 -5.41
C GLU A 246 2.01 -29.61 -6.55
N VAL A 247 1.89 -28.31 -6.30
CA VAL A 247 1.36 -27.37 -7.30
C VAL A 247 2.44 -27.07 -8.34
N ARG A 248 2.28 -27.66 -9.53
CA ARG A 248 3.15 -27.42 -10.71
C ARG A 248 4.64 -27.63 -10.40
N GLY A 249 4.96 -28.71 -9.69
CA GLY A 249 6.32 -29.09 -9.34
C GLY A 249 6.89 -28.38 -8.10
N LYS A 250 6.11 -27.54 -7.42
CA LYS A 250 6.46 -26.99 -6.10
C LYS A 250 5.92 -27.90 -5.00
N GLU A 251 6.71 -28.12 -3.95
CA GLU A 251 6.32 -28.98 -2.82
C GLU A 251 5.07 -28.46 -2.12
N ASN A 252 5.02 -27.16 -1.81
CA ASN A 252 3.93 -26.50 -1.11
C ASN A 252 3.69 -25.09 -1.68
N VAL A 253 2.43 -24.72 -1.89
CA VAL A 253 2.00 -23.37 -2.29
C VAL A 253 0.92 -22.87 -1.33
N LEU A 254 1.10 -21.66 -0.81
CA LEU A 254 0.12 -21.01 0.06
C LEU A 254 -0.95 -20.33 -0.79
N VAL A 255 -2.22 -20.57 -0.46
CA VAL A 255 -3.36 -19.94 -1.10
C VAL A 255 -4.25 -19.26 -0.07
N VAL A 256 -4.89 -18.15 -0.43
CA VAL A 256 -6.01 -17.58 0.33
C VAL A 256 -7.28 -18.30 -0.12
N SER A 257 -7.90 -18.99 0.83
CA SER A 257 -9.04 -19.90 0.63
C SER A 257 -10.28 -19.52 1.45
N SER A 258 -10.36 -18.25 1.88
CA SER A 258 -11.58 -17.71 2.50
C SER A 258 -12.79 -17.88 1.55
N PRO A 259 -14.04 -18.00 2.06
CA PRO A 259 -15.20 -18.28 1.22
C PRO A 259 -15.38 -17.32 0.04
N LYS A 260 -15.14 -16.02 0.24
CA LYS A 260 -15.25 -15.01 -0.83
C LYS A 260 -14.09 -15.06 -1.81
N THR A 261 -12.86 -15.30 -1.34
CA THR A 261 -11.72 -15.48 -2.24
C THR A 261 -11.93 -16.71 -3.13
N LEU A 262 -12.36 -17.85 -2.55
CA LEU A 262 -12.70 -19.06 -3.31
C LEU A 262 -13.75 -18.80 -4.39
N GLU A 263 -14.85 -18.14 -4.04
CA GLU A 263 -15.92 -17.77 -4.98
C GLU A 263 -15.36 -16.98 -6.17
N LYS A 264 -14.58 -15.93 -5.88
CA LYS A 264 -14.05 -15.02 -6.91
C LYS A 264 -12.93 -15.63 -7.74
N THR A 265 -12.02 -16.40 -7.14
CA THR A 265 -10.99 -17.16 -7.87
C THR A 265 -11.64 -18.11 -8.87
N ARG A 266 -12.61 -18.92 -8.43
CA ARG A 266 -13.27 -19.92 -9.29
C ARG A 266 -14.01 -19.26 -10.45
N ALA A 267 -14.70 -18.16 -10.18
CA ALA A 267 -15.39 -17.37 -11.20
C ALA A 267 -14.39 -16.75 -12.20
N HIS A 268 -13.33 -16.11 -11.72
CA HIS A 268 -12.35 -15.42 -12.57
C HIS A 268 -11.62 -16.39 -13.51
N PHE A 269 -11.18 -17.55 -13.02
CA PHE A 269 -10.47 -18.55 -13.82
C PHE A 269 -11.37 -19.58 -14.48
N ASN A 270 -12.69 -19.47 -14.32
CA ASN A 270 -13.67 -20.47 -14.77
C ASN A 270 -13.29 -21.91 -14.37
N CYS A 271 -12.86 -22.08 -13.11
CA CYS A 271 -12.31 -23.33 -12.59
C CYS A 271 -12.95 -23.65 -11.24
N THR A 272 -13.98 -24.49 -11.22
CA THR A 272 -14.77 -24.79 -10.00
C THR A 272 -13.99 -25.55 -8.92
N SER A 273 -12.93 -26.26 -9.30
CA SER A 273 -12.05 -26.99 -8.39
C SER A 273 -10.91 -26.15 -7.83
N ALA A 274 -10.77 -24.88 -8.24
CA ALA A 274 -9.68 -24.02 -7.75
C ALA A 274 -9.70 -23.96 -6.20
N PRO A 275 -8.55 -24.17 -5.54
CA PRO A 275 -8.46 -24.28 -4.07
C PRO A 275 -8.36 -22.93 -3.35
N GLY A 276 -8.21 -21.82 -4.09
CA GLY A 276 -8.02 -20.48 -3.56
C GLY A 276 -7.17 -19.64 -4.51
N MET A 277 -6.91 -18.39 -4.13
CA MET A 277 -5.98 -17.53 -4.85
C MET A 277 -4.57 -17.74 -4.31
N GLU A 278 -3.62 -18.10 -5.17
CA GLU A 278 -2.22 -18.28 -4.78
C GLU A 278 -1.58 -16.96 -4.36
N LEU A 279 -0.81 -17.01 -3.27
CA LEU A 279 0.07 -15.92 -2.86
C LEU A 279 1.42 -16.04 -3.58
N GLU A 280 2.09 -14.91 -3.76
CA GLU A 280 3.39 -14.85 -4.42
C GLU A 280 4.47 -15.45 -3.52
N ASP A 281 5.21 -16.41 -4.07
CA ASP A 281 6.18 -17.27 -3.38
C ASP A 281 7.59 -17.15 -3.97
N GLU A 282 7.82 -16.21 -4.90
CA GLU A 282 9.12 -15.85 -5.45
C GLU A 282 9.55 -14.45 -4.99
N GLY A 283 10.86 -14.15 -5.05
CA GLY A 283 11.40 -12.84 -4.68
C GLY A 283 12.32 -12.79 -3.47
N GLY A 284 12.73 -13.96 -2.93
CA GLY A 284 13.86 -14.06 -1.99
C GLY A 284 13.51 -13.99 -0.50
N GLY A 285 12.23 -14.13 -0.14
CA GLY A 285 11.81 -14.38 1.25
C GLY A 285 11.67 -15.88 1.55
N THR A 286 11.74 -16.27 2.82
CA THR A 286 11.43 -17.64 3.29
C THR A 286 9.93 -17.87 3.49
N THR A 287 9.13 -16.80 3.52
CA THR A 287 7.67 -16.82 3.60
C THR A 287 7.05 -16.33 2.29
N PRO A 288 5.89 -16.86 1.87
CA PRO A 288 5.08 -16.24 0.83
C PRO A 288 4.83 -14.77 1.16
N SER A 289 4.86 -13.92 0.14
CA SER A 289 4.69 -12.48 0.27
C SER A 289 3.23 -12.08 0.36
N SER A 290 2.99 -10.85 0.83
CA SER A 290 1.66 -10.22 0.97
C SER A 290 1.05 -9.80 -0.37
N HIS A 291 1.22 -10.60 -1.41
CA HIS A 291 0.84 -10.28 -2.78
C HIS A 291 0.19 -11.48 -3.46
N TRP A 292 -0.67 -11.22 -4.45
CA TRP A 292 -1.14 -12.28 -5.32
C TRP A 292 -0.03 -12.80 -6.22
N LYS A 293 -0.05 -14.11 -6.49
CA LYS A 293 0.90 -14.75 -7.40
C LYS A 293 0.81 -14.10 -8.78
N ARG A 294 1.88 -13.41 -9.19
CA ARG A 294 1.89 -12.61 -10.42
C ARG A 294 1.66 -13.44 -11.68
N ARG A 295 2.07 -14.72 -11.66
CA ARG A 295 1.76 -15.68 -12.73
C ARG A 295 0.25 -15.70 -13.07
N ASN A 296 -0.59 -15.60 -12.04
CA ASN A 296 -2.04 -15.78 -12.16
C ASN A 296 -2.77 -14.44 -12.28
N ALA A 297 -2.21 -13.38 -11.68
CA ALA A 297 -2.85 -12.07 -11.56
C ALA A 297 -1.86 -10.92 -11.85
N LYS A 298 -1.16 -11.00 -13.00
CA LYS A 298 -0.10 -10.06 -13.39
C LYS A 298 -0.51 -8.60 -13.29
N ASP A 299 -1.73 -8.32 -13.74
CA ASP A 299 -2.25 -6.96 -13.89
C ASP A 299 -3.20 -6.57 -12.75
N GLU A 300 -3.28 -7.35 -11.68
CA GLU A 300 -4.09 -7.04 -10.49
C GLU A 300 -3.35 -6.06 -9.57
N LEU A 301 -4.11 -5.24 -8.82
CA LEU A 301 -3.59 -4.21 -7.93
C LEU A 301 -2.51 -4.72 -6.97
N MET A 302 -2.69 -5.89 -6.36
CA MET A 302 -1.85 -6.50 -5.33
C MET A 302 -0.85 -7.53 -5.87
N ALA A 303 -0.46 -7.45 -7.14
CA ALA A 303 0.72 -8.15 -7.63
C ALA A 303 2.00 -7.45 -7.12
N GLY A 304 2.98 -8.21 -6.60
CA GLY A 304 4.19 -7.62 -5.97
C GLY A 304 5.16 -6.92 -6.91
N LEU A 305 5.04 -7.17 -8.22
CA LEU A 305 5.62 -6.35 -9.28
C LEU A 305 4.47 -5.78 -10.13
N PRO A 306 4.30 -4.45 -10.20
CA PRO A 306 3.14 -3.86 -10.84
C PRO A 306 2.99 -4.25 -12.31
N GLY A 307 1.77 -4.62 -12.68
CA GLY A 307 1.27 -4.63 -14.07
C GLY A 307 0.37 -3.42 -14.30
N ALA A 308 -0.81 -3.64 -14.89
CA ALA A 308 -1.80 -2.57 -15.06
C ALA A 308 -2.44 -2.06 -13.75
N GLY A 309 -2.48 -2.88 -12.69
CA GLY A 309 -2.99 -2.50 -11.37
C GLY A 309 -4.52 -2.41 -11.28
N TYR A 310 -5.23 -3.33 -11.94
CA TYR A 310 -6.68 -3.42 -11.90
C TYR A 310 -7.20 -3.77 -10.50
N TYR A 311 -8.24 -3.06 -10.07
CA TYR A 311 -8.95 -3.32 -8.82
C TYR A 311 -10.38 -3.75 -9.14
N THR A 312 -10.55 -5.05 -9.41
CA THR A 312 -11.76 -5.65 -10.03
C THR A 312 -12.38 -6.75 -9.18
#